data_AF-A0A926W5A7-F1
#
_entry.id   AF-A0A926W5A7-F1
#
_cell.length_a   1.000
_cell.length_b   1.000
_cell.length_c   1.000
_cell.angle_alpha   90.00
_cell.angle_beta   90.00
_cell.angle_gamma   90.00
#
_symmetry.space_group_name_H-M   'P 1'
#
loop_
_entity.id
_entity.type
_entity.pdbx_description
1 polymer ?
#
loop_
_entity_poly.entity_id
_entity_poly.type
_entity_poly.pdbx_seq_one_letter_code
_entity_poly.pdbx_strand_id
1 'polypeptide(L)'
;MPSMTIRPGSHIRLKGQSQYVPDFLVVRCEGDQCWVRQQTWNLDAQLQIGVTQIAIPDVDPAIMAQARGKIVSLNEYRMRRKG
;
A
#
# COMPACT_ATOMS: atom_id res chain seq x y z
N MET A 1 7.38 17.58 9.84
CA MET A 1 7.53 16.82 8.57
C MET A 1 6.46 15.74 8.57
N PRO A 2 5.70 15.55 7.48
CA PRO A 2 4.77 14.43 7.40
C PRO A 2 5.57 13.13 7.45
N SER A 3 5.37 12.33 8.51
CA SER A 3 5.91 10.98 8.61
C SER A 3 4.86 9.99 8.13
N MET A 4 5.15 9.23 7.08
CA MET A 4 4.27 8.15 6.65
C MET A 4 4.53 6.91 7.52
N THR A 5 3.50 6.39 8.18
CA THR A 5 3.59 5.13 8.93
C THR A 5 2.94 4.01 8.12
N ILE A 6 3.74 3.04 7.69
CA ILE A 6 3.25 1.83 7.03
C ILE A 6 3.00 0.77 8.10
N ARG A 7 1.80 0.20 8.13
CA ARG A 7 1.42 -0.81 9.12
C ARG A 7 1.39 -2.20 8.49
N PRO A 8 1.79 -3.26 9.22
CA PRO A 8 1.47 -4.63 8.84
C PRO A 8 -0.01 -4.80 8.47
N GLY A 9 -0.29 -5.59 7.44
CA GLY A 9 -1.62 -5.79 6.88
C GLY A 9 -2.08 -4.70 5.89
N SER A 10 -1.28 -3.65 5.67
CA SER A 10 -1.62 -2.61 4.68
C SER A 10 -1.38 -3.11 3.25
N HIS A 11 -2.21 -2.70 2.30
CA HIS A 11 -1.95 -2.89 0.87
C HIS A 11 -1.14 -1.73 0.30
N ILE A 12 -0.12 -2.05 -0.48
CA ILE A 12 0.81 -1.08 -1.09
C ILE A 12 1.07 -1.45 -2.55
N ARG A 13 1.45 -0.45 -3.34
CA ARG A 13 1.97 -0.63 -4.70
C ARG A 13 3.44 -0.26 -4.74
N LEU A 14 4.17 -0.85 -5.67
CA LEU A 14 5.55 -0.45 -5.96
C LEU A 14 5.58 0.60 -7.07
N LYS A 15 6.60 1.45 -7.05
CA LYS A 15 6.88 2.37 -8.16
C LYS A 15 7.10 1.57 -9.44
N GLY A 16 6.43 1.97 -10.52
CA GLY A 16 6.47 1.24 -11.80
C GLY A 16 5.71 -0.08 -11.82
N GLN A 17 4.95 -0.43 -10.78
CA GLN A 17 4.12 -1.63 -10.78
C GLN A 17 3.00 -1.53 -11.82
N SER A 18 3.04 -2.43 -12.79
CA SER A 18 2.00 -2.58 -13.82
C SER A 18 0.59 -2.66 -13.20
N GLN A 19 -0.39 -2.03 -13.83
CA GLN A 19 -1.79 -2.04 -13.41
C GLN A 19 -2.39 -3.45 -13.31
N TYR A 20 -1.84 -4.40 -14.06
CA TYR A 20 -2.30 -5.80 -14.07
C TYR A 20 -1.72 -6.63 -12.92
N VAL A 21 -0.71 -6.10 -12.23
CA VAL A 21 -0.12 -6.75 -11.05
C VAL A 21 -0.91 -6.32 -9.82
N PRO A 22 -1.44 -7.26 -9.02
CA PRO A 22 -2.20 -6.93 -7.82
C PRO A 22 -1.32 -6.30 -6.74
N ASP A 23 -1.95 -5.53 -5.86
CA ASP A 23 -1.28 -4.85 -4.76
C ASP A 23 -0.59 -5.86 -3.82
N PHE A 24 0.49 -5.40 -3.20
CA PHE A 24 1.22 -6.18 -2.22
C PHE A 24 0.66 -5.94 -0.82
N LEU A 25 0.59 -7.00 -0.01
CA LEU A 25 0.28 -6.91 1.41
C LEU A 25 1.57 -6.76 2.21
N VAL A 26 1.63 -5.77 3.09
CA VAL A 26 2.74 -5.59 4.03
C VAL A 26 2.65 -6.67 5.12
N VAL A 27 3.70 -7.46 5.26
CA VAL A 27 3.84 -8.47 6.32
C VAL A 27 4.45 -7.82 7.56
N ARG A 28 5.56 -7.11 7.39
CA ARG A 28 6.27 -6.39 8.45
C ARG A 28 7.15 -5.30 7.86
N CYS A 29 7.53 -4.32 8.68
CA CYS A 29 8.54 -3.34 8.34
C CYS A 29 9.52 -3.18 9.49
N GLU A 30 10.81 -3.05 9.18
CA GLU A 30 11.89 -2.82 10.12
C GLU A 30 12.83 -1.76 9.54
N GLY A 31 13.00 -0.64 10.25
CA GLY A 31 13.77 0.50 9.76
C GLY A 31 13.18 1.06 8.46
N ASP A 32 14.00 1.07 7.41
CA ASP A 32 13.65 1.56 6.07
C ASP A 32 13.27 0.42 5.10
N GLN A 33 13.09 -0.81 5.60
CA GLN A 33 12.72 -1.98 4.81
C GLN A 33 11.34 -2.49 5.20
N CYS A 34 10.62 -3.01 4.21
CA CYS A 34 9.37 -3.72 4.39
C CYS A 34 9.41 -5.06 3.66
N TRP A 35 8.78 -6.06 4.27
CA TRP A 35 8.53 -7.36 3.67
C TRP A 35 7.09 -7.38 3.22
N VAL A 36 6.89 -7.68 1.95
CA VAL A 36 5.59 -7.64 1.31
C VAL A 36 5.34 -8.93 0.54
N ARG A 37 4.08 -9.24 0.26
CA ARG A 37 3.72 -10.43 -0.52
C ARG A 37 2.51 -10.20 -1.39
N GLN A 38 2.34 -11.03 -2.41
CA GLN A 38 1.07 -11.12 -3.12
C GLN A 38 0.19 -12.23 -2.50
N GLN A 39 -1.12 -12.04 -2.58
CA GLN A 39 -2.10 -12.99 -2.05
C GLN A 39 -2.10 -14.32 -2.82
N THR A 40 -1.73 -14.28 -4.10
CA THR A 40 -1.66 -15.44 -5.00
C THR A 40 -0.37 -16.24 -4.85
N TRP A 41 0.64 -15.70 -4.16
CA TRP A 41 1.88 -16.42 -3.91
C TRP A 41 1.71 -17.45 -2.78
N ASN A 42 2.61 -18.44 -2.77
CA ASN A 42 2.77 -19.35 -1.63
C ASN A 42 2.92 -18.55 -0.32
N LEU A 43 2.46 -19.12 0.79
CA LEU A 43 2.37 -18.40 2.07
C LEU A 43 3.72 -17.87 2.57
N ASP A 44 4.79 -18.60 2.29
CA ASP A 44 6.15 -18.29 2.72
C ASP A 44 6.89 -17.34 1.78
N ALA A 45 6.35 -17.08 0.59
CA ALA A 45 6.97 -16.21 -0.39
C ALA A 45 6.77 -14.73 -0.02
N GLN A 46 7.87 -14.04 0.24
CA GLN A 46 7.92 -12.63 0.60
C GLN A 46 9.01 -11.92 -0.20
N LEU A 47 8.78 -10.65 -0.49
CA LEU A 47 9.72 -9.76 -1.13
C LEU A 47 10.15 -8.68 -0.14
N GLN A 48 11.46 -8.51 0.03
CA GLN A 48 12.02 -7.38 0.77
C GLN A 48 12.17 -6.18 -0.16
N ILE A 49 11.68 -5.02 0.27
CA ILE A 49 11.76 -3.76 -0.47
C ILE A 49 12.15 -2.63 0.48
N GLY A 50 12.81 -1.60 -0.05
CA GLY A 50 12.97 -0.34 0.66
C GLY A 50 11.67 0.47 0.66
N VAL A 51 11.39 1.21 1.74
CA VAL A 51 10.22 2.10 1.84
C VAL A 51 10.18 3.16 0.72
N THR A 52 11.33 3.48 0.14
CA THR A 52 11.47 4.41 -1.00
C THR A 52 10.93 3.84 -2.31
N GLN A 53 10.78 2.52 -2.43
CA GLN A 53 10.19 1.84 -3.59
C GLN A 53 8.66 1.80 -3.54
N ILE A 54 8.08 2.14 -2.39
CA ILE A 54 6.63 2.13 -2.21
C ILE A 54 6.06 3.35 -2.92
N ALA A 55 5.14 3.08 -3.84
CA ALA A 55 4.26 4.08 -4.38
C ALA A 55 3.09 4.21 -3.39
N ILE A 56 2.99 5.38 -2.76
CA ILE A 56 1.68 5.82 -2.26
C ILE A 56 0.82 5.88 -3.53
N PRO A 57 -0.31 5.16 -3.61
CA PRO A 57 -1.20 5.34 -4.75
C PRO A 57 -1.46 6.84 -4.83
N ASP A 58 -1.11 7.44 -5.98
CA ASP A 58 -1.39 8.85 -6.28
C ASP A 58 -2.84 9.05 -5.86
N VAL A 59 -3.04 9.79 -4.77
CA VAL A 59 -4.34 9.83 -4.13
C VAL A 59 -5.22 10.49 -5.17
N ASP A 60 -6.11 9.73 -5.79
CA ASP A 60 -6.99 10.21 -6.85
C ASP A 60 -7.48 11.60 -6.43
N PRO A 61 -7.33 12.65 -7.25
CA PRO A 61 -7.69 14.01 -6.84
C PRO A 61 -9.15 14.10 -6.35
N ALA A 62 -10.03 13.19 -6.79
CA ALA A 62 -11.39 13.05 -6.27
C ALA A 62 -11.46 12.48 -4.83
N ILE A 63 -10.51 11.60 -4.45
CA ILE A 63 -10.33 11.11 -3.07
C ILE A 63 -9.75 12.23 -2.19
N MET A 64 -8.76 12.99 -2.68
CA MET A 64 -8.20 14.15 -1.94
C MET A 64 -9.24 15.24 -1.68
N ALA A 65 -10.13 15.50 -2.64
CA ALA A 65 -11.23 16.45 -2.46
C ALA A 65 -12.20 16.03 -1.34
N GLN A 66 -12.36 14.71 -1.12
CA GLN A 66 -13.20 14.14 -0.07
C GLN A 66 -12.48 13.98 1.28
N ALA A 67 -11.14 13.95 1.29
CA ALA A 67 -10.33 13.61 2.47
C ALA A 67 -9.81 14.81 3.28
N ARG A 68 -10.36 16.03 3.09
CA ARG A 68 -10.02 17.20 3.93
C ARG A 68 -10.35 16.90 5.40
N GLY A 69 -9.35 16.39 6.13
CA GLY A 69 -9.35 16.24 7.58
C GLY A 69 -9.31 14.82 8.14
N LYS A 70 -9.22 13.75 7.34
CA LYS A 70 -9.08 12.38 7.86
C LYS A 70 -7.87 11.68 7.28
N ILE A 71 -7.00 11.21 8.16
CA ILE A 71 -5.89 10.29 7.86
C ILE A 71 -6.50 9.12 7.08
N VAL A 72 -6.23 9.06 5.77
CA VAL A 72 -6.77 8.01 4.92
C VAL A 72 -6.07 6.72 5.27
N SER A 73 -6.77 5.85 5.99
CA SER A 73 -6.30 4.51 6.25
C SER A 73 -6.42 3.73 4.93
N LEU A 74 -5.34 3.13 4.44
CA LEU A 74 -5.32 2.34 3.20
C LEU A 74 -6.36 1.20 3.19
N ASN A 75 -6.93 0.85 4.36
CA ASN A 75 -8.06 -0.07 4.51
C ASN A 75 -9.39 0.45 3.92
N GLU A 76 -9.59 1.76 3.78
CA GLU A 76 -10.85 2.34 3.30
C GLU A 76 -11.00 2.25 1.77
N TYR A 77 -9.92 1.99 1.03
CA TYR A 77 -9.97 1.85 -0.43
C TYR A 77 -10.68 0.56 -0.88
N ARG A 78 -10.77 -0.46 -0.02
CA ARG A 78 -11.39 -1.76 -0.32
C ARG A 78 -12.92 -1.70 -0.45
N MET A 79 -13.57 -0.60 -0.04
CA MET A 79 -15.03 -0.52 0.05
C MET A 79 -15.71 0.12 -1.18
N ARG A 80 -14.98 0.63 -2.18
CA ARG A 80 -15.61 1.33 -3.34
C ARG A 80 -15.66 0.55 -4.66
N ARG A 81 -15.29 -0.74 -4.70
CA ARG A 81 -15.41 -1.60 -5.91
C ARG A 81 -16.48 -2.70 -5.80
N LYS A 82 -17.60 -2.41 -5.16
CA LYS A 82 -18.86 -3.16 -5.39
C LYS A 82 -19.97 -2.15 -5.65
N GLY A 83 -20.24 -1.96 -6.94
CA GLY A 83 -21.29 -1.13 -7.53
C GLY A 83 -21.18 -1.31 -9.03
#